data_AF-A0A183U4R7-F1
#
_entry.id   AF-A0A183U4R7-F1
#
_cell.length_a   1.000
_cell.length_b   1.000
_cell.length_c   1.000
_cell.angle_alpha   90.00
_cell.angle_beta   90.00
_cell.angle_gamma   90.00
#
_symmetry.space_group_name_H-M   'P 1'
#
loop_
_entity.id
_entity.type
_entity.pdbx_description
1 polymer ?
#
loop_
_entity_poly.entity_id
_entity_poly.type
_entity_poly.pdbx_seq_one_letter_code
_entity_poly.pdbx_strand_id
1 'polypeptide(L)'
;MAITALPLDCWLKERLKNWVQLSGHEGTIVPATDQTLWKRKAGNDYTEAKAYRSLMQDPLLDGFVPRFYKEIDYKNESFIEIQDLTAQFTNPAIMDIKIGTRLVLRFSSFFSQYNSGDI
;
A
#
# COMPACT_ATOMS: atom_id res chain seq x y z
N MET A 1 6.96 14.80 -6.04
CA MET A 1 6.37 15.58 -4.94
C MET A 1 5.65 14.62 -4.03
N ALA A 2 6.10 14.44 -2.78
CA ALA A 2 5.43 13.56 -1.82
C ALA A 2 4.12 14.22 -1.37
N ILE A 3 3.02 13.48 -1.49
CA ILE A 3 1.71 13.92 -0.96
C ILE A 3 1.77 13.70 0.55
N THR A 4 1.90 14.76 1.34
CA THR A 4 1.82 14.65 2.80
C THR A 4 0.36 14.73 3.23
N ALA A 5 -0.14 13.68 3.90
CA ALA A 5 -1.52 13.60 4.38
C ALA A 5 -1.83 14.61 5.51
N LEU A 6 -0.81 15.09 6.24
CA LEU A 6 -0.93 15.96 7.40
C LEU A 6 0.08 17.13 7.35
N PRO A 7 -0.11 18.20 8.16
CA PRO A 7 0.89 19.24 8.35
C PRO A 7 2.23 18.63 8.77
N LEU A 8 3.35 19.16 8.27
CA LEU A 8 4.67 18.68 8.66
C LEU A 8 4.94 18.96 10.15
N ASP A 9 4.58 18.03 11.01
CA ASP A 9 5.02 18.00 12.41
C ASP A 9 6.51 17.58 12.48
N CYS A 10 7.12 17.79 13.65
CA CYS A 10 8.52 17.42 13.88
C CYS A 10 8.75 15.92 13.70
N TRP A 11 7.76 15.10 14.07
CA TRP A 11 7.78 13.66 13.93
C TRP A 11 7.86 13.22 12.46
N LEU A 12 7.02 13.76 11.57
CA LEU A 12 6.96 13.41 10.16
C LEU A 12 8.28 13.73 9.46
N LYS A 13 8.92 14.85 9.81
CA LYS A 13 10.25 15.18 9.28
C LYS A 13 11.30 14.14 9.66
N GLU A 14 11.33 13.71 10.92
CA GLU A 14 12.24 12.64 11.36
C GLU A 14 11.89 11.29 10.71
N ARG A 15 10.60 10.97 10.59
CA ARG A 15 10.11 9.75 9.96
C ARG A 15 10.54 9.66 8.49
N LEU A 16 10.46 10.77 7.76
CA LEU A 16 10.81 10.86 6.35
C LEU A 16 12.32 10.73 6.11
N LYS A 17 13.19 11.07 7.08
CA LYS A 17 14.65 10.85 6.93
C LYS A 17 15.02 9.38 6.83
N ASN A 18 14.28 8.52 7.53
CA ASN A 18 14.48 7.07 7.55
C ASN A 18 13.41 6.33 6.73
N TRP A 19 12.68 7.05 5.89
CA TRP A 19 11.62 6.45 5.08
C TRP A 19 12.23 5.69 3.91
N VAL A 20 11.77 4.46 3.71
CA VAL A 20 12.12 3.67 2.55
C VAL A 20 10.88 2.96 2.03
N GLN A 21 10.66 3.06 0.72
CA GLN A 21 9.68 2.28 -0.01
C GLN A 21 10.47 1.43 -1.01
N LEU A 22 10.53 0.12 -0.77
CA LEU A 22 11.36 -0.79 -1.59
C LEU A 22 10.71 -1.13 -2.94
N SER A 23 9.37 -1.14 -3.00
CA SER A 23 8.63 -1.52 -4.20
C SER A 23 7.36 -0.69 -4.40
N GLY A 24 6.78 -0.78 -5.61
CA GLY A 24 5.64 0.03 -6.02
C GLY A 24 6.03 1.42 -6.53
N HIS A 25 5.03 2.20 -6.94
CA HIS A 25 5.28 3.56 -7.41
C HIS A 25 5.53 4.51 -6.22
N GLU A 26 6.52 5.38 -6.36
CA GLU A 26 6.83 6.41 -5.36
C GLU A 26 5.60 7.26 -5.06
N GLY A 27 5.38 7.59 -3.79
CA GLY A 27 4.27 8.42 -3.34
C GLY A 27 2.91 7.71 -3.29
N THR A 28 2.87 6.39 -3.52
CA THR A 28 1.64 5.60 -3.29
C THR A 28 1.44 5.22 -1.83
N ILE A 29 2.48 5.25 -1.01
CA ILE A 29 2.41 5.00 0.43
C ILE A 29 2.94 6.23 1.14
N VAL A 30 2.16 6.76 2.09
CA VAL A 30 2.50 7.97 2.81
C VAL A 30 2.24 7.77 4.31
N PRO A 31 3.12 8.27 5.20
CA PRO A 31 2.86 8.22 6.64
C PRO A 31 1.58 8.99 6.98
N ALA A 32 0.75 8.40 7.84
CA ALA A 32 -0.51 8.99 8.28
C ALA A 32 -0.47 9.36 9.76
N THR A 33 0.05 8.49 10.61
CA THR A 33 0.29 8.74 12.04
C THR A 33 1.60 8.08 12.47
N ASP A 34 1.96 8.19 13.75
CA ASP A 34 3.06 7.46 14.36
C ASP A 34 2.94 5.93 14.28
N GLN A 35 1.75 5.41 13.96
CA GLN A 35 1.48 3.97 13.89
C GLN A 35 0.81 3.51 12.60
N THR A 36 0.45 4.42 11.69
CA THR A 36 -0.33 4.10 10.49
C THR A 36 0.19 4.76 9.22
N LEU A 37 -0.09 4.11 8.09
CA LEU A 37 0.24 4.55 6.74
C LEU A 37 -1.04 4.64 5.91
N TRP A 38 -1.09 5.61 4.99
CA TRP A 38 -2.06 5.60 3.90
C TRP A 38 -1.44 5.01 2.66
N LYS A 39 -2.09 3.99 2.10
CA LYS A 39 -1.75 3.42 0.80
C LYS A 39 -2.81 3.79 -0.21
N ARG A 40 -2.41 4.45 -1.28
CA ARG A 40 -3.29 4.88 -2.38
C ARG A 40 -3.82 3.64 -3.11
N LYS A 41 -5.13 3.64 -3.36
CA LYS A 41 -5.80 2.62 -4.18
C LYS A 41 -5.47 2.85 -5.65
N ALA A 42 -5.21 1.78 -6.39
CA ALA A 42 -4.93 1.86 -7.82
C ALA A 42 -6.24 2.06 -8.61
N GLY A 43 -6.59 3.30 -8.97
CA GLY A 43 -7.80 3.59 -9.74
C GLY A 43 -9.09 3.09 -9.07
N ASN A 44 -10.00 2.49 -9.83
CA ASN A 44 -11.26 1.92 -9.33
C ASN A 44 -11.10 0.55 -8.64
N ASP A 45 -9.87 0.18 -8.26
CA ASP A 45 -9.57 -1.12 -7.69
C ASP A 45 -9.95 -1.19 -6.20
N TYR A 46 -10.95 -2.01 -5.90
CA TYR A 46 -11.42 -2.36 -4.55
C TYR A 46 -10.88 -3.72 -4.08
N THR A 47 -10.04 -4.38 -4.88
CA THR A 47 -9.55 -5.73 -4.57
C THR A 47 -8.67 -5.73 -3.32
N GLU A 48 -7.79 -4.74 -3.15
CA GLU A 48 -6.89 -4.69 -2.00
C GLU A 48 -7.63 -4.48 -0.68
N ALA A 49 -8.55 -3.51 -0.61
CA ALA A 49 -9.36 -3.28 0.58
C ALA A 49 -10.23 -4.52 0.92
N LYS A 50 -10.78 -5.19 -0.10
CA LYS A 50 -11.53 -6.43 0.08
C LYS A 50 -10.63 -7.57 0.59
N ALA A 51 -9.40 -7.68 0.08
CA ALA A 51 -8.43 -8.67 0.53
C ALA A 51 -8.11 -8.46 2.02
N TYR A 52 -7.75 -7.24 2.43
CA TYR A 52 -7.50 -6.93 3.84
C TYR A 52 -8.68 -7.28 4.75
N ARG A 53 -9.91 -6.91 4.36
CA ARG A 53 -11.12 -7.28 5.14
C ARG A 53 -11.27 -8.80 5.31
N SER A 54 -10.96 -9.56 4.27
CA SER A 54 -11.06 -11.02 4.29
C SER A 54 -9.94 -11.63 5.14
N LEU A 55 -8.71 -11.16 4.98
CA LEU A 55 -7.55 -11.59 5.76
C LEU A 55 -7.74 -11.32 7.25
N MET A 56 -8.36 -10.19 7.61
CA MET A 56 -8.61 -9.83 9.01
C MET A 56 -9.71 -10.65 9.69
N GLN A 57 -10.46 -11.42 8.93
CA GLN A 57 -11.45 -12.36 9.46
C GLN A 57 -10.88 -13.77 9.66
N ASP A 58 -9.65 -14.03 9.18
CA ASP A 58 -8.99 -15.33 9.32
C ASP A 58 -8.12 -15.36 10.59
N PRO A 59 -8.48 -16.14 11.62
CA PRO A 59 -7.70 -16.22 12.86
C PRO A 59 -6.29 -16.80 12.66
N LEU A 60 -6.06 -17.59 11.61
CA LEU A 60 -4.74 -18.17 11.34
C LEU A 60 -3.74 -17.13 10.81
N LEU A 61 -4.24 -15.99 10.34
CA LEU A 61 -3.44 -14.91 9.78
C LEU A 61 -3.25 -13.75 10.77
N ASP A 62 -3.75 -13.88 12.01
CA ASP A 62 -3.53 -12.89 13.04
C ASP A 62 -2.02 -12.73 13.33
N GLY A 63 -1.55 -11.48 13.33
CA GLY A 63 -0.12 -11.14 13.44
C GLY A 63 0.72 -11.33 12.17
N PHE A 64 0.18 -11.91 11.09
CA PHE A 64 0.90 -12.11 9.81
C PHE A 64 0.55 -11.09 8.73
N VAL A 65 -0.52 -10.33 8.91
CA VAL A 65 -0.99 -9.31 7.96
C VAL A 65 -1.06 -7.96 8.68
N PRO A 66 -0.63 -6.84 8.05
CA PRO A 66 -0.81 -5.51 8.63
C PRO A 66 -2.28 -5.26 8.97
N ARG A 67 -2.54 -4.67 10.14
CA ARG A 67 -3.91 -4.31 10.51
C ARG A 67 -4.48 -3.29 9.51
N PHE A 68 -5.66 -3.60 8.98
CA PHE A 68 -6.46 -2.68 8.18
C PHE A 68 -7.43 -1.91 9.07
N TYR A 69 -7.47 -0.58 8.90
CA TYR A 69 -8.30 0.30 9.72
C TYR A 69 -9.54 0.78 8.97
N LYS A 70 -9.36 1.47 7.84
CA LYS A 70 -10.46 2.07 7.07
C LYS A 70 -10.06 2.43 5.64
N GLU A 71 -11.06 2.69 4.82
CA GLU A 71 -10.88 3.40 3.54
C GLU A 71 -11.04 4.91 3.77
N ILE A 72 -10.30 5.71 3.02
CA ILE A 72 -10.26 7.17 3.16
C ILE A 72 -10.32 7.79 1.77
N ASP A 73 -11.17 8.80 1.59
CA ASP A 73 -11.17 9.64 0.40
C ASP A 73 -10.59 11.01 0.74
N TYR A 74 -9.56 11.43 0.01
CA TYR A 74 -8.86 12.69 0.23
C TYR A 74 -8.41 13.30 -1.08
N LYS A 75 -8.80 14.56 -1.34
CA LYS A 75 -8.43 15.33 -2.55
C LYS A 75 -8.62 14.55 -3.88
N ASN A 76 -9.77 13.89 -4.04
CA ASN A 76 -10.14 13.07 -5.20
C ASN A 76 -9.28 11.80 -5.40
N GLU A 77 -8.49 11.41 -4.41
CA GLU A 77 -7.81 10.12 -4.35
C GLU A 77 -8.40 9.27 -3.22
N SER A 78 -8.43 7.96 -3.43
CA SER A 78 -8.86 7.00 -2.41
C SER A 78 -7.66 6.24 -1.85
N PHE A 79 -7.67 6.01 -0.55
CA PHE A 79 -6.61 5.36 0.22
C PHE A 79 -7.20 4.27 1.10
N ILE A 80 -6.33 3.37 1.55
CA ILE A 80 -6.56 2.52 2.72
C ILE A 80 -5.60 2.94 3.82
N GLU A 81 -6.09 2.98 5.06
CA GLU A 81 -5.25 3.14 6.23
C GLU A 81 -4.88 1.78 6.80
N ILE A 82 -3.58 1.53 6.89
CA ILE A 82 -2.98 0.28 7.36
C ILE A 82 -1.93 0.56 8.43
N GLN A 83 -1.60 -0.47 9.20
CA GLN A 83 -0.54 -0.40 10.21
C GLN A 83 0.83 -0.12 9.59
N ASP A 84 1.61 0.76 10.21
CA ASP A 84 3.03 0.89 9.94
C ASP A 84 3.79 -0.23 10.69
N LEU A 85 4.21 -1.26 9.96
CA LEU A 85 4.98 -2.37 10.52
C LEU A 85 6.38 -1.96 11.01
N THR A 86 6.87 -0.79 10.60
CA THR A 86 8.21 -0.32 10.94
C THR A 86 8.22 0.65 12.13
N ALA A 87 7.04 1.10 12.59
CA ALA A 87 6.91 2.11 13.65
C ALA A 87 7.56 1.71 14.98
N GLN A 88 7.67 0.41 15.27
CA GLN A 88 8.24 -0.10 16.52
C GLN A 88 9.77 -0.32 16.46
N PHE A 89 10.38 -0.08 15.30
CA PHE A 89 11.79 -0.36 15.08
C PHE A 89 12.62 0.92 14.99
N THR A 90 13.80 0.90 15.60
CA THR A 90 14.82 1.93 15.40
C THR A 90 15.78 1.47 14.31
N ASN A 91 15.91 2.24 13.22
CA ASN A 91 16.76 1.91 12.06
C ASN A 91 16.52 0.49 11.49
N PRO A 92 15.30 0.17 11.03
CA PRO A 92 14.96 -1.15 10.53
C PRO A 92 15.70 -1.49 9.23
N ALA A 93 16.21 -2.72 9.14
CA ALA A 93 16.58 -3.32 7.87
C ALA A 93 15.35 -4.00 7.26
N ILE A 94 15.03 -3.68 6.00
CA ILE A 94 13.79 -4.13 5.34
C ILE A 94 14.15 -4.89 4.08
N MET A 95 13.45 -5.99 3.83
CA MET A 95 13.52 -6.79 2.61
C MET A 95 12.11 -7.02 2.09
N ASP A 96 11.91 -6.82 0.80
CA ASP A 96 10.67 -7.13 0.10
C ASP A 96 10.92 -8.37 -0.78
N ILE A 97 10.20 -9.46 -0.49
CA ILE A 97 10.23 -10.67 -1.30
C ILE A 97 8.85 -10.89 -1.89
N LYS A 98 8.76 -10.72 -3.21
CA LYS A 98 7.55 -11.02 -3.97
C LYS A 98 7.41 -12.53 -4.17
N ILE A 99 6.33 -13.11 -3.64
CA ILE A 99 6.07 -14.56 -3.65
C ILE A 99 5.14 -14.94 -4.82
N GLY A 100 5.41 -16.10 -5.44
CA GLY A 100 4.57 -16.71 -6.48
C GLY A 100 5.40 -17.28 -7.65
N THR A 101 4.88 -18.29 -8.34
CA THR A 101 5.52 -18.85 -9.56
C THR A 101 5.28 -17.99 -10.81
N ARG A 102 4.35 -17.04 -10.72
CA ARG A 102 4.02 -16.05 -11.75
C ARG A 102 3.75 -14.72 -11.08
N LEU A 103 4.22 -13.64 -11.70
CA LEU A 103 4.10 -12.27 -11.17
C LEU A 103 2.95 -11.49 -11.81
N VAL A 104 2.25 -12.10 -12.78
CA VAL A 104 1.19 -11.49 -13.59
C VAL A 104 -0.04 -12.39 -13.55
N LEU A 105 -1.21 -11.79 -13.36
CA LEU A 105 -2.48 -12.52 -13.36
C LEU A 105 -2.84 -12.94 -14.79
N ARG A 106 -3.44 -14.12 -14.94
CA ARG A 106 -3.73 -14.71 -16.26
C ARG A 106 -4.61 -13.82 -17.16
N PHE A 107 -5.46 -12.99 -16.56
CA PHE A 107 -6.37 -12.10 -17.29
C PHE A 107 -5.73 -10.79 -17.75
N SER A 108 -4.61 -10.34 -17.17
CA SER A 108 -3.97 -9.08 -17.61
C SER A 108 -3.22 -9.22 -18.95
N SER A 109 -2.95 -10.46 -19.41
CA SER A 109 -2.26 -10.71 -20.68
C SER A 109 -3.20 -10.80 -21.90
N PHE A 110 -4.51 -10.97 -21.70
CA PHE A 110 -5.46 -11.17 -22.82
C PHE A 110 -5.86 -9.89 -23.55
N PHE A 111 -5.70 -8.71 -22.93
CA PHE A 111 -6.04 -7.43 -23.57
C PHE A 111 -4.92 -6.83 -24.43
N SER A 112 -3.68 -7.30 -24.30
CA SER A 112 -2.57 -6.76 -25.10
C SER A 112 -2.52 -7.32 -26.53
N GLN A 113 -3.25 -8.39 -26.85
CA GLN A 113 -3.26 -8.99 -28.19
C GLN A 113 -4.44 -8.57 -29.08
N TYR A 114 -5.38 -7.76 -28.58
CA TYR A 114 -6.60 -7.38 -29.32
C TYR A 114 -6.70 -5.90 -29.70
N ASN A 115 -5.60 -5.12 -29.62
CA ASN A 115 -5.59 -3.70 -29.99
C ASN A 115 -4.50 -3.35 -31.02
N SER A 116 -4.26 -4.23 -31.99
CA SER A 116 -3.44 -3.91 -33.17
C SER A 116 -4.08 -4.51 -34.41
N GLY A 117 -4.96 -3.73 -35.04
CA GLY A 117 -5.51 -4.00 -36.36
C GLY A 117 -6.89 -4.68 -36.33
N ASP A 118 -7.92 -3.90 -36.64
CA ASP A 118 -9.08 -4.23 -37.49
C ASP A 118 -10.36 -3.56 -37.00
N ILE A 119 -10.52 -2.27 -37.33
CA ILE A 119 -11.71 -1.68 -37.99
C ILE A 119 -11.30 -0.43 -38.76
#